data_AF-A0A923XWI0-F1
#
_entry.id   AF-A0A923XWI0-F1
#
_cell.length_a   1.000
_cell.length_b   1.000
_cell.length_c   1.000
_cell.angle_alpha   90.00
_cell.angle_beta   90.00
_cell.angle_gamma   90.00
#
_symmetry.space_group_name_H-M   'P 1'
#
loop_
_entity.id
_entity.type
_entity.pdbx_description
1 polymer ?
#
loop_
_entity_poly.entity_id
_entity_poly.type
_entity_poly.pdbx_seq_one_letter_code
_entity_poly.pdbx_strand_id
1 'polypeptide(L)'
;MRHEKDSNIKDKLNTLLLIKSNKVTEINEIVGLLNRHRNTISSWLNKYRNGGLEKLLFVKKREIFEPALINGNNLEKLKSRLSNPEDFSSYGEIKRMVKNRM
;
A
#
# COMPACT_ATOMS: atom_id res chain seq x y z
N MET A 1 20.90 15.89 -8.15
CA MET A 1 19.46 15.71 -8.41
C MET A 1 18.98 14.59 -7.50
N ARG A 2 18.17 14.95 -6.49
CA ARG A 2 17.88 14.13 -5.30
C ARG A 2 16.94 12.97 -5.63
N HIS A 3 17.24 11.81 -5.05
CA HIS A 3 16.52 10.55 -5.15
C HIS A 3 15.03 10.68 -4.76
N GLU A 4 14.12 10.61 -5.72
CA GLU A 4 12.74 10.16 -5.47
C GLU A 4 12.68 8.63 -5.65
N LYS A 5 12.13 7.94 -4.66
CA LYS A 5 12.35 6.51 -4.39
C LYS A 5 11.39 5.56 -5.12
N ASP A 6 10.71 6.01 -6.18
CA ASP A 6 9.71 5.20 -6.89
C ASP A 6 9.80 5.40 -8.41
N SER A 7 10.56 4.53 -9.09
CA SER A 7 10.76 4.63 -10.55
C SER A 7 9.44 4.57 -11.33
N ASN A 8 8.42 3.94 -10.75
CA ASN A 8 7.08 3.83 -11.32
C ASN A 8 6.36 5.19 -11.38
N ILE A 9 6.49 6.02 -10.35
CA ILE A 9 5.89 7.38 -10.33
C ILE A 9 6.53 8.24 -11.42
N LYS A 10 7.86 8.17 -11.56
CA LYS A 10 8.60 8.88 -12.59
C LYS A 10 8.17 8.46 -13.99
N ASP A 11 8.02 7.16 -14.25
CA ASP A 11 7.60 6.65 -15.55
C ASP A 11 6.17 7.08 -15.93
N LYS A 12 5.26 7.12 -14.95
CA LYS A 12 3.89 7.63 -15.14
C LYS A 12 3.88 9.10 -15.56
N LEU A 13 4.67 9.93 -14.88
CA LEU A 13 4.78 11.36 -15.20
C LEU A 13 5.44 11.58 -16.57
N ASN A 14 6.50 10.83 -16.87
CA ASN A 14 7.15 10.87 -18.18
C ASN A 14 6.20 10.46 -19.31
N THR A 15 5.35 9.46 -19.09
CA THR A 15 4.30 9.06 -20.04
C THR A 15 3.40 10.25 -20.41
N LEU A 16 2.91 10.98 -19.40
CA LEU A 16 2.06 12.15 -19.64
C LEU A 16 2.82 13.30 -20.30
N LEU A 17 4.07 13.53 -19.90
CA LEU A 17 4.92 14.58 -20.47
C LEU A 17 5.20 14.32 -21.96
N LEU A 18 5.54 13.08 -22.32
CA LEU A 18 5.81 12.69 -23.70
C LEU A 18 4.60 12.92 -24.62
N ILE A 19 3.40 12.58 -24.13
CA ILE A 19 2.13 12.84 -24.83
C ILE A 19 1.87 14.34 -24.93
N LYS A 20 2.03 15.08 -23.82
CA LYS A 20 1.79 16.53 -23.78
C LYS A 20 2.75 17.30 -24.70
N SER A 21 3.99 16.84 -24.82
CA SER A 21 4.99 17.43 -25.72
C SER A 21 4.80 17.03 -27.18
N ASN A 22 3.74 16.26 -27.51
CA ASN A 22 3.45 15.76 -28.85
C ASN A 22 4.64 15.00 -29.49
N LYS A 23 5.52 14.43 -28.66
CA LYS A 23 6.73 13.71 -29.09
C LYS A 23 6.45 12.26 -29.46
N VAL A 24 5.29 11.76 -29.08
CA VAL A 24 4.83 10.40 -29.33
C VAL A 24 3.35 10.46 -29.59
N THR A 25 2.93 9.77 -30.64
CA THR A 25 1.52 9.68 -31.03
C THR A 25 0.96 8.30 -30.71
N GLU A 26 1.83 7.29 -30.58
CA GLU A 26 1.43 5.90 -30.35
C GLU A 26 1.94 5.35 -29.01
N ILE A 27 1.14 4.47 -28.40
CA ILE A 27 1.50 3.79 -27.15
C ILE A 27 2.76 2.93 -27.34
N ASN A 28 2.98 2.35 -28.52
CA ASN A 28 4.14 1.50 -28.80
C ASN A 28 5.47 2.26 -28.75
N GLU A 29 5.48 3.55 -29.09
CA GLU A 29 6.68 4.37 -28.95
C GLU A 29 7.05 4.60 -27.48
N ILE A 30 6.03 4.82 -26.63
CA ILE A 30 6.21 4.97 -25.17
C ILE A 30 6.73 3.69 -24.54
N VAL A 31 6.26 2.52 -25.02
CA VAL A 31 6.73 1.20 -24.58
C VAL A 31 8.23 1.05 -24.79
N GLY A 32 8.74 1.43 -25.96
CA GLY A 32 10.18 1.40 -26.28
C GLY A 32 11.00 2.37 -25.43
N LEU A 33 10.49 3.58 -25.18
CA LEU A 33 11.20 4.62 -24.42
C LEU A 33 11.28 4.34 -22.92
N LEU A 34 10.21 3.79 -22.33
CA LEU A 34 10.13 3.55 -20.88
C LEU A 34 10.41 2.09 -20.50
N ASN A 35 10.61 1.20 -21.47
CA ASN A 35 10.79 -0.24 -21.29
C ASN A 35 9.69 -0.86 -20.39
N ARG A 36 8.44 -0.42 -20.59
CA ARG A 36 7.26 -0.89 -19.85
C ARG A 36 6.31 -1.59 -20.80
N HIS A 37 5.63 -2.62 -20.32
CA HIS A 37 4.65 -3.34 -21.11
C HIS A 37 3.48 -2.44 -21.54
N ARG A 38 2.96 -2.63 -22.77
CA ARG A 38 1.84 -1.87 -23.35
C ARG A 38 0.63 -1.79 -22.42
N ASN A 39 0.26 -2.90 -21.79
CA ASN A 39 -0.89 -2.95 -20.89
C ASN A 39 -0.72 -2.06 -19.66
N THR A 40 0.52 -1.89 -19.18
CA THR A 40 0.84 -1.00 -18.06
C THR A 40 0.61 0.46 -18.44
N ILE A 41 1.13 0.88 -19.58
CA ILE A 41 0.91 2.24 -20.12
C ILE A 41 -0.58 2.49 -20.37
N SER A 42 -1.29 1.54 -21.00
CA SER A 42 -2.73 1.65 -21.24
C SER A 42 -3.51 1.78 -19.93
N SER A 43 -3.17 0.98 -18.91
CA SER A 43 -3.76 1.07 -17.57
C SER A 43 -3.53 2.43 -16.92
N TRP A 44 -2.31 3.00 -17.03
CA TRP A 44 -2.00 4.34 -16.53
C TRP A 44 -2.82 5.42 -17.22
N LEU A 45 -2.91 5.39 -18.55
CA LEU A 45 -3.72 6.35 -19.31
C LEU A 45 -5.21 6.22 -18.96
N ASN A 46 -5.70 5.00 -18.74
CA ASN A 46 -7.07 4.80 -18.28
C ASN A 46 -7.28 5.39 -16.88
N LYS A 47 -6.37 5.17 -15.93
CA LYS A 47 -6.46 5.77 -14.58
C LYS A 47 -6.45 7.29 -14.63
N TYR A 48 -5.57 7.86 -15.44
CA TYR A 48 -5.51 9.30 -15.65
C TYR A 48 -6.80 9.86 -16.24
N ARG A 49 -7.38 9.21 -17.26
CA ARG A 49 -8.67 9.62 -17.84
C ARG A 49 -9.83 9.56 -16.84
N ASN A 50 -9.83 8.60 -15.92
CA ASN A 50 -10.92 8.38 -14.96
C ASN A 50 -10.77 9.12 -13.62
N GLY A 51 -9.69 9.87 -13.40
CA GLY A 51 -9.49 10.61 -12.15
C GLY A 51 -8.18 11.37 -12.04
N GLY A 52 -7.65 11.82 -13.17
CA GLY A 52 -6.52 12.74 -13.27
C GLY A 52 -5.23 12.20 -12.67
N LEU A 53 -4.38 13.15 -12.28
CA LEU A 53 -3.09 12.90 -11.63
C LEU A 53 -3.25 12.16 -10.31
N GLU A 54 -4.29 12.46 -9.53
CA GLU A 54 -4.52 11.84 -8.22
C GLU A 54 -4.68 10.33 -8.35
N LYS A 55 -5.56 9.85 -9.23
CA LYS A 55 -5.73 8.40 -9.45
C LYS A 55 -4.54 7.73 -10.11
N LEU A 56 -3.78 8.46 -10.94
CA LEU A 56 -2.58 7.92 -11.57
C LEU A 56 -1.46 7.69 -10.56
N LEU A 57 -1.25 8.66 -9.67
CA LEU A 57 -0.18 8.67 -8.68
C LEU A 57 -0.55 7.96 -7.38
N PHE A 58 -1.83 7.64 -7.19
CA PHE A 58 -2.29 6.87 -6.04
C PHE A 58 -1.56 5.53 -5.94
N VAL A 59 -0.77 5.38 -4.87
CA VAL A 59 -0.16 4.12 -4.45
C VAL A 59 -1.09 3.50 -3.44
N LYS A 60 -1.81 2.44 -3.83
CA LYS A 60 -2.62 1.68 -2.87
C LYS A 60 -1.67 1.09 -1.85
N LYS A 61 -1.71 1.58 -0.62
CA LYS A 61 -1.00 0.96 0.51
C LYS A 61 -1.56 -0.45 0.63
N ARG A 62 -0.69 -1.45 0.55
CA ARG A 62 -1.07 -2.84 0.81
C ARG A 62 -1.49 -2.86 2.28
N GLU A 63 -2.78 -2.99 2.54
CA GLU A 63 -3.27 -3.26 3.88
C GLU A 63 -2.72 -4.64 4.24
N ILE A 64 -1.67 -4.65 5.06
CA ILE A 64 -1.17 -5.86 5.67
C ILE A 64 -2.25 -6.23 6.69
N PHE A 65 -3.26 -6.98 6.25
CA PHE A 65 -4.18 -7.67 7.14
C PHE A 65 -3.40 -8.82 7.78
N GLU A 66 -2.51 -8.50 8.71
CA GLU A 66 -2.29 -9.42 9.82
C GLU A 66 -3.47 -9.20 10.75
N PRO A 67 -4.44 -10.13 10.86
CA PRO A 67 -5.46 -10.02 11.89
C PRO A 67 -4.72 -9.94 13.21
N ALA A 68 -4.87 -8.84 13.95
CA ALA A 68 -4.25 -8.74 15.26
C ALA A 68 -4.67 -9.98 16.06
N LEU A 69 -3.68 -10.69 16.60
CA LEU A 69 -3.86 -11.96 17.31
C LEU A 69 -4.89 -11.85 18.46
N ILE A 70 -5.18 -10.63 18.90
CA ILE A 70 -6.19 -10.31 19.91
C ILE A 70 -7.09 -9.20 19.36
N ASN A 71 -8.25 -9.56 18.81
CA ASN A 71 -9.23 -8.61 18.29
C ASN A 71 -10.42 -8.41 19.24
N GLY A 72 -10.94 -7.17 19.25
CA GLY A 72 -12.23 -6.78 19.84
C GLY A 72 -12.42 -7.22 21.30
N ASN A 73 -13.44 -8.03 21.53
CA ASN A 73 -13.91 -8.46 22.86
C ASN A 73 -12.81 -9.15 23.70
N ASN A 74 -11.86 -9.83 23.07
CA ASN A 74 -10.74 -10.47 23.78
C ASN A 74 -9.73 -9.45 24.31
N LEU A 75 -9.54 -8.33 23.60
CA LEU A 75 -8.65 -7.24 24.01
C LEU A 75 -9.27 -6.43 25.16
N GLU A 76 -10.58 -6.18 25.12
CA GLU A 76 -11.29 -5.50 26.21
C GLU A 76 -11.32 -6.34 27.49
N LYS A 77 -11.58 -7.65 27.37
CA LYS A 77 -11.47 -8.59 28.50
C LYS A 77 -10.05 -8.66 29.07
N LEU A 78 -9.03 -8.61 28.21
CA LEU A 78 -7.63 -8.58 28.66
C LEU A 78 -7.31 -7.28 29.39
N LYS A 79 -7.73 -6.13 28.86
CA LYS A 79 -7.55 -4.81 29.50
C LYS A 79 -8.22 -4.76 30.88
N SER A 80 -9.46 -5.21 30.98
CA SER A 80 -10.21 -5.22 32.25
C SER A 80 -9.56 -6.09 33.31
N ARG A 81 -8.95 -7.22 32.93
CA ARG A 81 -8.22 -8.08 33.88
C ARG A 81 -6.84 -7.51 34.25
N LEU A 82 -6.17 -6.86 33.30
CA LEU A 82 -4.86 -6.23 33.55
C LEU A 82 -4.96 -4.98 34.45
N SER A 83 -6.15 -4.40 34.61
CA SER A 83 -6.40 -3.32 35.57
C SER A 83 -6.32 -3.77 37.04
N ASN A 84 -6.38 -5.07 37.33
CA ASN A 84 -6.15 -5.61 38.66
C ASN A 84 -4.69 -6.08 38.80
N PRO A 85 -3.90 -5.53 39.74
CA PRO A 85 -2.49 -5.89 39.88
C PRO A 85 -2.25 -7.31 40.45
N GLU A 86 -3.29 -7.97 40.99
CA GLU A 86 -3.17 -9.30 41.59
C GLU A 86 -3.40 -10.46 40.60
N ASP A 87 -3.93 -10.19 39.40
CA ASP A 87 -4.35 -11.24 38.46
C ASP A 87 -3.19 -11.83 37.64
N PHE A 88 -2.05 -11.14 37.50
CA PHE A 88 -0.90 -11.62 36.72
C PHE A 88 0.44 -11.19 37.33
N SER A 89 1.30 -12.15 37.67
CA SER A 89 2.62 -11.85 38.25
C SER A 89 3.71 -11.61 37.20
N SER A 90 3.44 -11.93 35.93
CA SER A 90 4.42 -11.73 34.85
C SER A 90 3.78 -11.68 33.46
N TYR A 91 4.44 -10.98 32.54
CA TYR A 91 4.14 -10.98 31.11
C TYR A 91 4.06 -12.40 30.51
N GLY A 92 4.86 -13.34 31.03
CA GLY A 92 4.83 -14.73 30.59
C GLY A 92 3.50 -15.43 30.84
N GLU A 93 2.79 -15.07 31.92
CA GLU A 93 1.48 -15.63 32.26
C GLU A 93 0.39 -15.13 31.33
N ILE A 94 0.44 -13.83 31.00
CA ILE A 94 -0.47 -13.19 30.05
C ILE A 94 -0.35 -13.87 28.68
N LYS A 95 0.89 -14.07 28.20
CA LYS A 95 1.16 -14.74 26.91
C LYS A 95 0.64 -16.19 26.90
N ARG A 96 0.85 -16.94 27.98
CA ARG A 96 0.39 -18.33 28.11
C ARG A 96 -1.13 -18.43 28.15
N MET A 97 -1.79 -17.53 28.86
CA MET A 97 -3.26 -17.48 28.93
C MET A 97 -3.87 -17.18 27.55
N VAL A 98 -3.36 -16.18 26.84
CA VAL A 98 -3.86 -15.83 25.49
C VAL A 98 -3.64 -16.99 24.52
N LYS A 99 -2.49 -17.68 24.60
CA LYS A 99 -2.19 -18.85 23.76
C LYS A 99 -3.10 -20.06 24.05
N ASN A 100 -3.59 -20.23 25.27
CA ASN A 100 -4.42 -21.36 25.68
C ASN A 100 -5.95 -21.12 25.53
N ARG A 101 -6.36 -19.89 25.17
CA ARG A 101 -7.77 -19.51 24.95
C ARG A 101 -8.14 -19.26 23.49
N MET A 102 -7.19 -19.48 22.58
CA MET A 102 -7.40 -19.63 21.14
C MET A 102 -7.32 -21.11 20.78
#